data_AF-A0A6J3BIR1-F1
#
_entry.id   AF-A0A6J3BIR1-F1
#
_cell.length_a   1.000
_cell.length_b   1.000
_cell.length_c   1.000
_cell.angle_alpha   90.00
_cell.angle_beta   90.00
_cell.angle_gamma   90.00
#
_symmetry.space_group_name_H-M   'P 1'
#
loop_
_entity.id
_entity.type
_entity.pdbx_description
1 polymer ?
#
loop_
_entity_poly.entity_id
_entity_poly.type
_entity_poly.pdbx_seq_one_letter_code
_entity_poly.pdbx_strand_id
1 'polypeptide(L)'
;MCSTRWTISGGDRLLSQHPRAWASPCPASQACSLFLPTSNVSLGALRRFNRAALINAGFLESGNSTDYIAMHDVDLLPLNEELDYGFPEAGPFHVASPELHPLYHYKTYVGGILLLSKQHYQLLFRPSGITTGYKTFRHLHDPAWRKRDQKRIAAQKQEQFKVDREGGLSTVKYHVDSRTALSVGGAPCTVLNIMLDCDKAATPWCTFG
;
A
#
# COMPACT_ATOMS: atom_id res chain seq x y z
N MET A 1 -17.55 3.51 -14.42
CA MET A 1 -17.23 2.10 -14.11
C MET A 1 -15.99 2.10 -13.21
N CYS A 2 -16.16 1.92 -11.90
CA CYS A 2 -15.03 1.94 -10.97
C CYS A 2 -14.34 0.56 -10.98
N SER A 3 -13.09 0.51 -11.44
CA SER A 3 -12.27 -0.70 -11.43
C SER A 3 -11.72 -0.88 -10.02
N THR A 4 -12.43 -1.63 -9.17
CA THR A 4 -11.89 -2.04 -7.88
C THR A 4 -10.70 -2.96 -8.11
N ARG A 5 -9.47 -2.51 -7.82
CA ARG A 5 -8.23 -3.25 -8.10
C ARG A 5 -7.62 -3.76 -6.80
N TRP A 6 -7.98 -4.97 -6.35
CA TRP A 6 -7.28 -5.63 -5.23
C TRP A 6 -6.17 -6.56 -5.75
N THR A 7 -4.94 -6.35 -5.30
CA THR A 7 -3.80 -7.26 -5.49
C THR A 7 -3.67 -8.22 -4.31
N ILE A 8 -3.92 -9.51 -4.52
CA ILE A 8 -3.49 -10.57 -3.58
C ILE A 8 -2.89 -11.71 -4.40
N SER A 9 -1.59 -11.99 -4.18
CA SER A 9 -0.97 -13.25 -4.57
C SER A 9 -0.81 -14.13 -3.33
N GLY A 10 -1.34 -15.36 -3.39
CA GLY A 10 -1.09 -16.40 -2.39
C GLY A 10 -2.30 -16.70 -1.50
N GLY A 11 -2.73 -17.97 -1.49
CA GLY A 11 -3.90 -18.43 -0.76
C GLY A 11 -3.81 -18.19 0.75
N ASP A 12 -4.59 -17.22 1.23
CA ASP A 12 -4.70 -16.90 2.65
C ASP A 12 -6.10 -17.25 3.19
N ARG A 13 -6.13 -18.08 4.24
CA ARG A 13 -7.35 -18.44 5.02
C ARG A 13 -8.06 -17.25 5.65
N LEU A 14 -7.45 -16.06 5.67
CA LEU A 14 -8.05 -14.82 6.19
C LEU A 14 -9.30 -14.39 5.40
N LEU A 15 -9.39 -14.76 4.10
CA LEU A 15 -10.48 -14.37 3.21
C LEU A 15 -11.80 -15.10 3.51
N SER A 16 -11.77 -16.30 4.11
CA SER A 16 -12.98 -17.11 4.31
C SER A 16 -13.76 -16.76 5.58
N GLN A 17 -13.20 -15.98 6.50
CA GLN A 17 -13.79 -15.78 7.84
C GLN A 17 -14.66 -14.52 7.97
N HIS A 18 -14.54 -13.52 7.08
CA HIS A 18 -15.19 -12.22 7.26
C HIS A 18 -15.74 -11.57 5.98
N PRO A 19 -16.69 -12.18 5.24
CA PRO A 19 -17.14 -11.71 3.91
C PRO A 19 -17.67 -10.25 3.86
N ARG A 20 -18.19 -9.70 4.97
CA ARG A 20 -18.69 -8.32 5.05
C ARG A 20 -17.60 -7.25 5.22
N ALA A 21 -16.37 -7.62 5.55
CA ALA A 21 -15.29 -6.66 5.81
C ALA A 21 -14.53 -6.21 4.55
N TRP A 22 -14.98 -6.62 3.35
CA TRP A 22 -14.21 -6.54 2.11
C TRP A 22 -14.92 -5.79 0.98
N ALA A 23 -15.98 -5.03 1.29
CA ALA A 23 -16.47 -4.02 0.35
C ALA A 23 -15.38 -2.95 0.16
N SER A 24 -15.22 -2.45 -1.08
CA SER A 24 -14.30 -1.35 -1.31
C SER A 24 -14.71 -0.15 -0.47
N PRO A 25 -13.79 0.43 0.33
CA PRO A 25 -14.10 1.64 1.07
C PRO A 25 -14.15 2.87 0.15
N CYS A 26 -13.64 2.76 -1.09
CA CYS A 26 -13.80 3.81 -2.09
C CYS A 26 -15.27 3.96 -2.49
N PRO A 27 -15.83 5.19 -2.51
CA PRO A 27 -17.19 5.44 -2.97
C PRO A 27 -17.41 4.96 -4.43
N ALA A 28 -18.50 4.24 -4.69
CA ALA A 28 -18.81 3.70 -6.01
C ALA A 28 -19.03 4.77 -7.11
N SER A 29 -19.37 5.99 -6.70
CA SER A 29 -19.53 7.17 -7.56
C SER A 29 -18.22 7.85 -7.95
N GLN A 30 -17.09 7.48 -7.33
CA GLN A 30 -15.80 8.12 -7.53
C GLN A 30 -14.79 7.18 -8.19
N ALA A 31 -13.85 7.74 -8.94
CA ALA A 31 -12.84 6.99 -9.67
C ALA A 31 -11.59 6.73 -8.81
N CYS A 32 -11.74 5.83 -7.83
CA CYS A 32 -10.71 5.48 -6.85
C CYS A 32 -9.97 4.20 -7.22
N SER A 33 -8.65 4.17 -7.07
CA SER A 33 -7.87 2.93 -7.08
C SER A 33 -7.29 2.63 -5.69
N LEU A 34 -7.73 1.53 -5.08
CA LEU A 34 -7.15 0.99 -3.86
C LEU A 34 -5.92 0.13 -4.21
N PHE A 35 -4.78 0.34 -3.56
CA PHE A 35 -3.59 -0.49 -3.75
C PHE A 35 -3.22 -1.24 -2.48
N LEU A 36 -3.07 -2.55 -2.61
CA LEU A 36 -2.78 -3.48 -1.51
C LEU A 36 -1.53 -4.30 -1.82
N PRO A 37 -0.33 -3.76 -1.54
CA PRO A 37 0.91 -4.47 -1.77
C PRO A 37 1.00 -5.71 -0.87
N THR A 38 1.26 -6.87 -1.47
CA THR A 38 1.50 -8.14 -0.75
C THR A 38 2.77 -8.80 -1.26
N SER A 39 3.39 -9.65 -0.44
CA SER A 39 4.54 -10.44 -0.88
C SER A 39 4.06 -11.74 -1.53
N ASN A 40 4.64 -12.09 -2.67
CA ASN A 40 4.46 -13.41 -3.24
C ASN A 40 5.47 -14.37 -2.61
N VAL A 41 4.97 -15.33 -1.81
CA VAL A 41 5.79 -16.34 -1.12
C VAL A 41 6.19 -17.49 -2.06
N SER A 42 5.56 -17.62 -3.23
CA SER A 42 5.58 -18.85 -4.02
C SER A 42 6.76 -19.06 -4.97
N LEU A 43 7.80 -18.21 -4.99
CA LEU A 43 8.88 -18.34 -5.97
C LEU A 43 10.23 -17.86 -5.45
N GLY A 44 10.72 -18.41 -4.33
CA GLY A 44 12.13 -18.31 -3.91
C GLY A 44 12.77 -16.91 -4.07
N ALA A 45 11.97 -15.86 -3.91
CA ALA A 45 12.33 -14.56 -4.43
C ALA A 45 13.48 -14.04 -3.58
N LEU A 46 14.67 -13.95 -4.18
CA LEU A 46 15.89 -13.46 -3.54
C LEU A 46 15.76 -11.99 -3.08
N ARG A 47 14.62 -11.34 -3.33
CA ARG A 47 14.36 -9.92 -3.15
C ARG A 47 13.43 -9.69 -1.97
N ARG A 48 13.69 -8.62 -1.22
CA ARG A 48 12.87 -8.18 -0.09
C ARG A 48 11.62 -7.46 -0.57
N PHE A 49 10.57 -7.48 0.25
CA PHE A 49 9.35 -6.75 -0.02
C PHE A 49 9.57 -5.24 -0.03
N ASN A 50 9.13 -4.55 -1.08
CA ASN A 50 9.23 -3.10 -1.23
C ASN A 50 7.84 -2.48 -1.47
N ARG A 51 7.17 -2.10 -0.37
CA ARG A 51 5.83 -1.50 -0.39
C ARG A 51 5.78 -0.25 -1.28
N ALA A 52 6.74 0.67 -1.12
CA ALA A 52 6.73 1.95 -1.83
C ALA A 52 6.86 1.77 -3.35
N ALA A 53 7.80 0.94 -3.81
CA ALA A 53 7.96 0.66 -5.24
C ALA A 53 6.74 -0.04 -5.84
N LEU A 54 6.09 -0.96 -5.09
CA LEU A 54 4.85 -1.60 -5.52
C LEU A 54 3.69 -0.60 -5.64
N ILE A 55 3.61 0.40 -4.76
CA ILE A 55 2.63 1.48 -4.90
C ILE A 55 2.94 2.32 -6.15
N ASN A 56 4.20 2.69 -6.40
CA ASN A 56 4.57 3.44 -7.60
C ASN A 56 4.17 2.67 -8.88
N ALA A 57 4.47 1.37 -8.93
CA ALA A 57 4.05 0.51 -10.04
C ALA A 57 2.51 0.45 -10.12
N GLY A 58 1.82 0.22 -9.01
CA GLY A 58 0.35 0.24 -8.96
C GLY A 58 -0.25 1.55 -9.50
N PHE A 59 0.36 2.69 -9.19
CA PHE A 59 -0.03 4.01 -9.70
C PHE A 59 0.12 4.14 -11.21
N LEU A 60 1.26 3.72 -11.75
CA LEU A 60 1.52 3.74 -13.20
C LEU A 60 0.55 2.80 -13.93
N GLU A 61 0.16 1.70 -13.28
CA GLU A 61 -0.79 0.74 -13.81
C GLU A 61 -2.26 1.14 -13.63
N SER A 62 -2.58 2.06 -12.70
CA SER A 62 -3.94 2.57 -12.55
C SER A 62 -4.20 3.53 -13.69
N GLY A 63 -5.08 3.12 -14.60
CA GLY A 63 -5.34 3.83 -15.85
C GLY A 63 -5.76 5.29 -15.66
N ASN A 64 -5.94 5.99 -16.77
CA ASN A 64 -6.23 7.42 -16.78
C ASN A 64 -7.59 7.78 -16.17
N SER A 65 -8.50 6.82 -16.04
CA SER A 65 -9.80 7.01 -15.42
C SER A 65 -9.78 6.92 -13.90
N THR A 66 -8.62 7.00 -13.26
CA THR A 66 -8.48 7.06 -11.79
C THR A 66 -8.18 8.51 -11.42
N ASP A 67 -8.90 9.06 -10.47
CA ASP A 67 -8.70 10.44 -10.02
C ASP A 67 -7.80 10.50 -8.78
N TYR A 68 -7.89 9.49 -7.92
CA TYR A 68 -7.12 9.38 -6.69
C TYR A 68 -6.84 7.92 -6.32
N ILE A 69 -5.84 7.74 -5.46
CA ILE A 69 -5.40 6.43 -4.98
C ILE A 69 -5.56 6.35 -3.46
N ALA A 70 -5.76 5.13 -2.97
CA ALA A 70 -5.65 4.78 -1.56
C ALA A 70 -4.52 3.75 -1.40
N MET A 71 -3.42 4.14 -0.77
CA MET A 71 -2.32 3.24 -0.41
C MET A 71 -2.69 2.54 0.89
N HIS A 72 -3.04 1.26 0.84
CA HIS A 72 -3.72 0.60 1.95
C HIS A 72 -3.00 -0.71 2.31
N ASP A 73 -2.80 -0.95 3.60
CA ASP A 73 -2.23 -2.21 4.07
C ASP A 73 -3.34 -3.30 4.06
N VAL A 74 -3.05 -4.48 3.51
CA VAL A 74 -4.08 -5.53 3.30
C VAL A 74 -4.69 -6.06 4.61
N ASP A 75 -4.00 -5.87 5.73
CA ASP A 75 -4.34 -6.37 7.06
C ASP A 75 -4.97 -5.30 7.98
N LEU A 76 -5.17 -4.07 7.49
CA LEU A 76 -5.72 -2.97 8.28
C LEU A 76 -7.14 -2.62 7.82
N LEU A 77 -8.15 -3.21 8.47
CA LEU A 77 -9.55 -3.07 8.04
C LEU A 77 -10.25 -1.90 8.78
N PRO A 78 -10.91 -0.97 8.06
CA PRO A 78 -11.72 0.06 8.68
C PRO A 78 -12.95 -0.56 9.36
N LEU A 79 -13.27 -0.11 10.57
CA LEU A 79 -14.47 -0.53 11.30
C LEU A 79 -15.50 0.58 11.47
N ASN A 80 -15.13 1.84 11.20
CA ASN A 80 -16.02 3.00 11.28
C ASN A 80 -16.31 3.51 9.86
N GLU A 81 -17.59 3.58 9.51
CA GLU A 81 -18.07 4.10 8.21
C GLU A 81 -17.90 5.62 8.07
N GLU A 82 -17.64 6.34 9.17
CA GLU A 82 -17.33 7.77 9.16
C GLU A 82 -15.90 8.09 8.66
N LEU A 83 -15.07 7.07 8.43
CA LEU A 83 -13.75 7.25 7.83
C LEU A 83 -13.90 7.74 6.39
N ASP A 84 -13.40 8.94 6.12
CA ASP A 84 -13.50 9.53 4.80
C ASP A 84 -12.55 8.86 3.80
N TYR A 85 -13.12 8.16 2.83
CA TYR A 85 -12.42 7.61 1.66
C TYR A 85 -12.72 8.38 0.38
N GLY A 86 -13.39 9.53 0.48
CA GLY A 86 -13.68 10.41 -0.63
C GLY A 86 -12.42 11.03 -1.25
N PHE A 87 -12.64 11.74 -2.35
CA PHE A 87 -11.58 12.42 -3.07
C PHE A 87 -10.86 13.45 -2.17
N PRO A 88 -9.53 13.32 -1.99
CA PRO A 88 -8.77 14.15 -1.05
C PRO A 88 -8.38 15.50 -1.69
N GLU A 89 -9.37 16.38 -1.88
CA GLU A 89 -9.22 17.66 -2.58
C GLU A 89 -8.20 18.59 -1.91
N ALA A 90 -8.24 18.70 -0.58
CA ALA A 90 -7.40 19.61 0.20
C ALA A 90 -5.91 19.19 0.26
N GLY A 91 -5.58 17.95 -0.09
CA GLY A 91 -4.23 17.40 0.08
C GLY A 91 -4.26 15.93 0.53
N PRO A 92 -3.09 15.30 0.73
CA PRO A 92 -3.01 13.91 1.20
C PRO A 92 -3.84 13.70 2.49
N PHE A 93 -4.72 12.69 2.47
CA PHE A 93 -5.60 12.39 3.60
C PHE A 93 -5.21 11.07 4.27
N HIS A 94 -4.75 11.16 5.52
CA HIS A 94 -4.23 10.00 6.26
C HIS A 94 -5.34 9.35 7.09
N VAL A 95 -6.02 8.38 6.48
CA VAL A 95 -7.11 7.62 7.11
C VAL A 95 -6.62 6.88 8.36
N ALA A 96 -5.46 6.20 8.27
CA ALA A 96 -4.88 5.45 9.37
C ALA A 96 -3.98 6.31 10.29
N SER A 97 -4.49 7.46 10.72
CA SER A 97 -3.75 8.47 11.49
C SER A 97 -3.07 7.90 12.75
N PRO A 98 -2.00 8.51 13.28
CA PRO A 98 -1.26 7.97 14.43
C PRO A 98 -2.11 7.73 15.68
N GLU A 99 -3.13 8.55 15.85
CA GLU A 99 -4.06 8.44 16.96
C GLU A 99 -5.12 7.36 16.71
N LEU A 100 -5.49 7.08 15.45
CA LEU A 100 -6.43 6.01 15.11
C LEU A 100 -5.75 4.64 14.97
N HIS A 101 -4.47 4.61 14.60
CA HIS A 101 -3.71 3.40 14.27
C HIS A 101 -3.41 2.56 15.53
N PRO A 102 -3.55 1.22 15.50
CA PRO A 102 -3.45 0.41 16.72
C PRO A 102 -2.02 0.20 17.26
N LEU A 103 -0.98 0.52 16.49
CA LEU A 103 0.42 0.29 16.87
C LEU A 103 1.36 1.49 16.79
N TYR A 104 1.02 2.52 16.01
CA TYR A 104 1.97 3.56 15.61
C TYR A 104 1.37 4.92 15.94
N HIS A 105 1.91 5.57 16.97
CA HIS A 105 1.31 6.77 17.57
C HIS A 105 2.18 8.02 17.50
N TYR A 106 3.29 7.98 16.75
CA TYR A 106 4.16 9.14 16.61
C TYR A 106 3.64 10.10 15.54
N LYS A 107 3.77 11.42 15.79
CA LYS A 107 3.12 12.48 14.98
C LYS A 107 3.46 12.47 13.49
N THR A 108 4.60 11.90 13.10
CA THR A 108 5.05 11.84 11.70
C THR A 108 4.71 10.51 11.01
N TYR A 109 3.92 9.64 11.64
CA TYR A 109 3.47 8.38 11.03
C TYR A 109 2.45 8.66 9.92
N VAL A 110 2.71 8.10 8.74
CA VAL A 110 1.86 8.23 7.53
C VAL A 110 1.66 6.87 6.82
N GLY A 111 1.82 5.76 7.56
CA GLY A 111 1.65 4.39 7.06
C GLY A 111 0.21 3.88 7.20
N GLY A 112 -0.03 2.60 6.90
CA GLY A 112 -1.37 2.02 6.96
C GLY A 112 -2.18 2.38 5.72
N ILE A 113 -3.00 3.43 5.83
CA ILE A 113 -3.98 3.85 4.81
C ILE A 113 -3.84 5.36 4.56
N LEU A 114 -3.40 5.73 3.37
CA LEU A 114 -3.17 7.13 2.97
C LEU A 114 -3.71 7.38 1.56
N LEU A 115 -4.53 8.41 1.42
CA LEU A 115 -5.20 8.79 0.18
C LEU A 115 -4.51 10.01 -0.46
N LEU A 116 -4.34 9.98 -1.78
CA LEU A 116 -3.82 11.11 -2.57
C LEU A 116 -4.51 11.19 -3.92
N SER A 117 -4.80 12.41 -4.40
CA SER A 117 -5.14 12.62 -5.81
C SER A 117 -3.95 12.24 -6.70
N LYS A 118 -4.21 11.86 -7.96
CA LYS A 118 -3.11 11.57 -8.90
C LYS A 118 -2.19 12.77 -9.10
N GLN A 119 -2.76 13.97 -9.11
CA GLN A 119 -2.02 15.22 -9.16
C GLN A 119 -1.08 15.37 -7.95
N HIS A 120 -1.56 15.21 -6.72
CA HIS A 120 -0.72 15.30 -5.52
C HIS A 120 0.37 14.23 -5.48
N TYR A 121 0.06 13.01 -5.95
CA TYR A 121 1.02 11.92 -6.02
C TYR A 121 2.10 12.13 -7.09
N GLN A 122 1.81 12.90 -8.15
CA GLN A 122 2.81 13.29 -9.16
C GLN A 122 3.67 14.47 -8.70
N LEU A 123 3.15 15.34 -7.83
CA LEU A 123 3.81 16.58 -7.36
C LEU A 123 4.54 16.43 -6.02
N LEU A 124 4.77 15.19 -5.54
CA LEU A 124 5.19 14.81 -4.19
C LEU A 124 5.95 15.89 -3.39
N PHE A 125 5.28 16.39 -2.34
CA PHE A 125 5.86 17.11 -1.21
C PHE A 125 5.43 16.44 0.10
N ARG A 126 6.15 16.69 1.21
CA ARG A 126 5.82 16.14 2.53
C ARG A 126 4.62 16.90 3.13
N PRO A 127 3.48 16.25 3.42
CA PRO A 127 2.35 16.92 4.07
C PRO A 127 2.67 17.29 5.54
N SER A 128 2.05 18.36 6.04
CA SER A 128 2.19 18.88 7.41
C SER A 128 0.83 19.21 8.03
N GLY A 129 0.63 18.95 9.34
CA GLY A 129 -0.51 19.47 10.12
C GLY A 129 -1.72 18.54 10.31
N ILE A 130 -1.52 17.28 10.73
CA ILE A 130 -2.59 16.27 10.91
C ILE A 130 -2.89 16.04 12.43
N THR A 131 -4.16 15.89 12.84
CA THR A 131 -4.67 15.69 14.24
C THR A 131 -5.99 14.87 14.28
N THR A 132 -6.30 14.03 15.31
CA THR A 132 -7.60 13.32 15.69
C THR A 132 -7.45 12.05 16.59
N GLY A 133 -8.22 11.71 17.65
CA GLY A 133 -8.07 10.57 18.66
C GLY A 133 -8.20 9.03 18.33
N TYR A 134 -8.58 8.17 19.31
CA TYR A 134 -8.36 6.68 19.35
C TYR A 134 -9.59 5.72 19.16
N LYS A 135 -9.33 4.48 18.65
CA LYS A 135 -10.19 3.26 18.46
C LYS A 135 -10.92 3.05 17.10
N THR A 136 -10.19 2.96 15.99
CA THR A 136 -10.85 3.03 14.66
C THR A 136 -10.53 1.90 13.67
N PHE A 137 -9.41 1.19 13.84
CA PHE A 137 -9.01 0.11 12.93
C PHE A 137 -8.89 -1.24 13.61
N ARG A 138 -9.23 -2.29 12.85
CA ARG A 138 -8.89 -3.67 13.20
C ARG A 138 -7.63 -4.08 12.42
N HIS A 139 -6.53 -4.24 13.13
CA HIS A 139 -5.25 -4.67 12.56
C HIS A 139 -5.08 -6.18 12.74
N LEU A 140 -5.29 -6.91 11.65
CA LEU A 140 -5.23 -8.37 11.60
C LEU A 140 -3.81 -8.85 11.33
N HIS A 141 -2.89 -8.54 12.24
CA HIS A 141 -1.47 -8.85 12.09
C HIS A 141 -0.94 -9.57 13.34
N ASP A 142 -0.90 -10.90 13.29
CA ASP A 142 -0.21 -11.70 14.28
C ASP A 142 1.31 -11.60 14.03
N PRO A 143 2.10 -10.99 14.95
CA PRO A 143 3.53 -10.78 14.74
C PRO A 143 4.37 -12.07 14.74
N ALA A 144 3.85 -13.18 15.27
CA ALA A 144 4.51 -14.47 15.23
C ALA A 144 4.38 -15.13 13.86
N TRP A 145 3.20 -14.99 13.23
CA TRP A 145 2.91 -15.54 11.90
C TRP A 145 3.34 -14.61 10.76
N ARG A 146 3.12 -13.30 10.90
CA ARG A 146 3.51 -12.26 9.95
C ARG A 146 4.71 -11.50 10.51
N LYS A 147 5.87 -12.17 10.46
CA LYS A 147 7.13 -11.54 10.90
C LYS A 147 7.51 -10.42 9.96
N ARG A 148 7.64 -9.21 10.49
CA ARG A 148 8.19 -8.08 9.76
C ARG A 148 9.66 -8.33 9.47
N ASP A 149 10.07 -8.09 8.23
CA ASP A 149 11.47 -8.14 7.86
C ASP A 149 12.20 -6.86 8.33
N GLN A 150 12.72 -6.90 9.55
CA GLN A 150 13.42 -5.78 10.19
C GLN A 150 14.95 -5.87 10.06
N LYS A 151 15.48 -6.91 9.41
CA LYS A 151 16.92 -7.13 9.27
C LYS A 151 17.55 -5.95 8.51
N ARG A 152 18.62 -5.38 9.04
CA ARG A 152 19.37 -4.31 8.37
C ARG A 152 20.65 -4.88 7.76
N ILE A 153 20.88 -4.62 6.48
CA ILE A 153 22.03 -5.15 5.74
C ILE A 153 23.00 -4.00 5.41
N ALA A 154 24.24 -4.09 5.91
CA ALA A 154 25.31 -3.13 5.66
C ALA A 154 24.87 -1.65 5.84
N ALA A 155 25.05 -0.81 4.80
CA ALA A 155 24.76 0.61 4.82
C ALA A 155 23.27 0.96 4.99
N GLN A 156 22.34 0.00 4.86
CA GLN A 156 20.89 0.23 4.95
C GLN A 156 20.49 1.00 6.23
N LYS A 157 21.18 0.73 7.37
CA LYS A 157 20.89 1.41 8.64
C LYS A 157 21.14 2.92 8.59
N GLN A 158 22.11 3.36 7.79
CA GLN A 158 22.48 4.77 7.64
C GLN A 158 21.63 5.44 6.56
N GLU A 159 21.39 4.74 5.45
CA GLU A 159 20.63 5.30 4.31
C GLU A 159 19.14 5.47 4.60
N GLN A 160 18.52 4.63 5.44
CA GLN A 160 17.06 4.66 5.68
C GLN A 160 16.51 5.97 6.29
N PHE A 161 17.38 6.82 6.84
CA PHE A 161 16.99 8.10 7.44
C PHE A 161 17.21 9.29 6.51
N LYS A 162 17.81 9.07 5.33
CA LYS A 162 18.00 10.10 4.32
C LYS A 162 16.80 10.13 3.39
N VAL A 163 16.43 11.33 2.97
CA VAL A 163 15.43 11.50 1.92
C VAL A 163 16.09 11.19 0.58
N ASP A 164 15.60 10.19 -0.11
CA ASP A 164 15.98 9.90 -1.49
C ASP A 164 15.39 10.99 -2.41
N ARG A 165 16.26 11.64 -3.19
CA ARG A 165 15.89 12.72 -4.14
C ARG A 165 16.00 12.28 -5.59
N GLU A 166 16.45 11.05 -5.84
CA GLU A 166 16.73 10.50 -7.17
C GLU A 166 15.71 9.41 -7.53
N GLY A 167 15.38 8.56 -6.55
CA GLY A 167 14.34 7.55 -6.65
C GLY A 167 12.93 8.12 -6.58
N GLY A 168 11.96 7.43 -7.19
CA GLY A 168 10.56 7.83 -7.12
C GLY A 168 9.66 7.19 -8.17
N LEU A 169 8.55 7.85 -8.46
CA LEU A 169 7.56 7.39 -9.43
C LEU A 169 8.12 7.30 -10.84
N SER A 170 8.92 8.28 -11.27
CA SER A 170 9.48 8.35 -12.63
C SER A 170 10.66 7.41 -12.86
N THR A 171 11.27 6.88 -11.79
CA THR A 171 12.49 6.07 -11.85
C THR A 171 12.27 4.63 -11.39
N VAL A 172 11.07 4.26 -10.95
CA VAL A 172 10.74 2.88 -10.58
C VAL A 172 10.90 1.97 -11.81
N LYS A 173 11.68 0.91 -11.67
CA LYS A 173 11.91 -0.10 -12.71
C LYS A 173 11.20 -1.39 -12.34
N TYR A 174 10.28 -1.84 -13.18
CA TYR A 174 9.48 -3.03 -12.94
C TYR A 174 8.95 -3.63 -14.25
N HIS A 175 8.49 -4.88 -14.16
CA HIS A 175 7.76 -5.59 -15.20
C HIS A 175 6.47 -6.20 -14.61
N VAL A 176 5.36 -6.13 -15.34
CA VAL A 176 4.13 -6.84 -14.98
C VAL A 176 4.19 -8.24 -15.57
N ASP A 177 4.45 -9.24 -14.73
CA ASP A 177 4.51 -10.65 -15.13
C ASP A 177 3.16 -11.18 -15.59
N SER A 178 2.10 -10.85 -14.86
CA SER A 178 0.74 -11.28 -15.19
C SER A 178 -0.32 -10.36 -14.60
N ARG A 179 -1.48 -10.34 -15.25
CA ARG A 179 -2.69 -9.65 -14.80
C ARG A 179 -3.83 -10.65 -14.72
N THR A 180 -4.43 -10.77 -13.54
CA THR A 180 -5.49 -11.76 -13.31
C THR A 180 -6.70 -11.07 -12.70
N ALA A 181 -7.84 -11.18 -13.38
CA ALA A 181 -9.13 -10.83 -12.77
C ALA A 181 -9.48 -11.89 -11.72
N LEU A 182 -9.84 -11.45 -10.52
CA LEU A 182 -10.21 -12.32 -9.40
C LEU A 182 -11.51 -11.81 -8.78
N SER A 183 -12.26 -12.69 -8.15
CA SER A 183 -13.42 -12.32 -7.32
C SER A 183 -13.32 -13.01 -5.97
N VAL A 184 -13.50 -12.26 -4.89
CA VAL A 184 -13.50 -12.78 -3.52
C VAL A 184 -14.84 -12.42 -2.90
N GLY A 185 -15.68 -13.42 -2.61
CA GLY A 185 -17.01 -13.19 -2.05
C GLY A 185 -17.91 -12.32 -2.95
N GLY A 186 -17.70 -12.36 -4.27
CA GLY A 186 -18.42 -11.52 -5.24
C GLY A 186 -17.80 -10.14 -5.48
N ALA A 187 -16.86 -9.68 -4.65
CA ALA A 187 -16.14 -8.43 -4.87
C ALA A 187 -15.07 -8.61 -5.96
N PRO A 188 -15.12 -7.85 -7.08
CA PRO A 188 -14.14 -7.97 -8.16
C PRO A 188 -12.81 -7.32 -7.77
N CYS A 189 -11.72 -7.90 -8.28
CA CYS A 189 -10.39 -7.38 -8.14
C CYS A 189 -9.47 -7.72 -9.31
N THR A 190 -8.31 -7.04 -9.39
CA THR A 190 -7.28 -7.33 -10.38
C THR A 190 -5.95 -7.50 -9.68
N VAL A 191 -5.40 -8.71 -9.76
CA VAL A 191 -4.09 -9.04 -9.26
C VAL A 191 -3.06 -8.73 -10.34
N LEU A 192 -2.08 -7.89 -9.98
CA LEU A 192 -0.89 -7.62 -10.76
C LEU A 192 0.29 -8.34 -10.11
N ASN A 193 0.89 -9.29 -10.83
CA ASN A 193 2.16 -9.88 -10.42
C ASN A 193 3.28 -8.96 -10.94
N ILE A 194 3.93 -8.25 -10.02
CA ILE A 194 4.92 -7.22 -10.33
C ILE A 194 6.32 -7.73 -9.97
N MET A 195 7.20 -7.75 -10.97
CA MET A 195 8.62 -8.04 -10.84
C MET A 195 9.38 -6.72 -10.73
N LEU A 196 9.84 -6.38 -9.52
CA LEU A 196 10.63 -5.16 -9.29
C LEU A 196 12.11 -5.40 -9.61
N ASP A 197 12.70 -4.48 -10.36
CA ASP A 197 14.14 -4.47 -10.59
C ASP A 197 14.88 -4.00 -9.33
N CYS A 198 16.17 -4.37 -9.26
CA CYS A 198 17.04 -3.97 -8.18
C CYS A 198 18.42 -3.75 -8.76
N ASP A 199 18.88 -2.52 -8.64
CA ASP A 199 20.28 -2.18 -8.80
C ASP A 199 21.01 -2.51 -7.49
N LYS A 200 21.80 -3.58 -7.51
CA LYS A 200 22.60 -4.03 -6.36
C LYS A 200 23.79 -3.10 -6.08
N ALA A 201 24.21 -2.28 -7.05
CA ALA A 201 25.26 -1.30 -6.83
C ALA A 201 24.74 -0.12 -5.98
N ALA A 202 23.51 0.33 -6.28
CA ALA A 202 22.86 1.42 -5.53
C ALA A 202 22.20 0.95 -4.22
N THR A 203 21.48 -0.18 -4.27
CA THR A 203 20.65 -0.68 -3.16
C THR A 203 20.92 -2.16 -2.85
N PRO A 204 22.13 -2.54 -2.42
CA PRO A 204 22.51 -3.95 -2.20
C PRO A 204 21.62 -4.68 -1.18
N TRP A 205 20.98 -3.95 -0.27
CA TRP A 205 20.04 -4.50 0.72
C TRP A 205 18.68 -4.91 0.14
N CYS A 206 18.44 -4.77 -1.18
CA CYS A 206 17.24 -5.26 -1.84
C CYS A 206 17.16 -6.80 -1.85
N THR A 207 18.28 -7.49 -1.63
CA THR A 207 18.38 -8.94 -1.55
C THR A 207 18.87 -9.37 -0.16
N PHE A 208 18.70 -10.64 0.19
CA PHE A 208 19.00 -11.13 1.55
C PHE A 208 20.49 -11.27 1.88
N GLY A 209 21.38 -11.02 0.91
CA GLY A 209 22.82 -11.28 1.00
C GLY A 209 23.16 -12.69 0.58
#